data_AF-A0A9P5ZN56-F1
#
_entry.id   AF-A0A9P5ZN56-F1
#
_cell.length_a   1.000
_cell.length_b   1.000
_cell.length_c   1.000
_cell.angle_alpha   90.00
_cell.angle_beta   90.00
_cell.angle_gamma   90.00
#
_symmetry.space_group_name_H-M   'P 1'
#
loop_
_entity.id
_entity.type
_entity.pdbx_description
1 polymer ?
#
loop_
_entity_poly.entity_id
_entity_poly.type
_entity_poly.pdbx_seq_one_letter_code
_entity_poly.pdbx_strand_id
1 'polypeptide(L)'
;MGNMNLVGRDGRTVEGYYAERGGPTAYLGTCIPGFPNAFTLLGPNTATGHASVIFTEEAQINLAVQLLRPILEGKAKSFEVTDAATNKYDEWLQRRLASSVWTECHSYYQSHNNCDKSSKSELEAKPRIVATFPGPVSYFWWMLRKPVWGDYIAVGAEPWFASMRSARRKNAVKLSVFGALLGVAVGVSLLRADELSASK
;
A
#
# COMPACT_ATOMS: atom_id res chain seq x y z
N MET A 1 5.41 -6.13 19.26
CA MET A 1 5.49 -7.60 19.08
C MET A 1 6.44 -8.14 20.14
N GLY A 2 5.97 -8.34 21.37
CA GLY A 2 6.76 -9.01 22.40
C GLY A 2 6.54 -10.52 22.30
N ASN A 3 7.62 -11.30 22.32
CA ASN A 3 7.66 -12.78 22.40
C ASN A 3 7.17 -13.63 21.21
N MET A 4 6.96 -13.09 20.02
CA MET A 4 6.60 -13.91 18.84
C MET A 4 7.78 -14.01 17.87
N ASN A 5 8.43 -15.18 17.83
CA ASN A 5 9.54 -15.43 16.91
C ASN A 5 9.02 -15.71 15.49
N LEU A 6 8.70 -14.64 14.76
CA LEU A 6 8.30 -14.75 13.36
C LEU A 6 9.54 -14.85 12.47
N VAL A 7 9.71 -16.02 11.85
CA VAL A 7 10.83 -16.33 10.95
C VAL A 7 10.32 -16.38 9.51
N GLY A 8 10.93 -15.58 8.67
CA GLY A 8 10.65 -15.49 7.24
C GLY A 8 11.54 -16.43 6.42
N ARG A 9 11.60 -16.13 5.13
CA ARG A 9 12.48 -16.81 4.17
C ARG A 9 13.95 -16.67 4.60
N ASP A 10 14.74 -17.69 4.27
CA ASP A 10 16.18 -17.75 4.55
C ASP A 10 16.53 -17.64 6.06
N GLY A 11 15.58 -17.95 6.95
CA GLY A 11 15.78 -17.93 8.40
C GLY A 11 15.79 -16.52 9.03
N ARG A 12 15.42 -15.48 8.27
CA ARG A 12 15.42 -14.09 8.75
C ARG A 12 14.30 -13.86 9.76
N THR A 13 14.61 -13.35 10.95
CA THR A 13 13.60 -12.98 11.96
C THR A 13 13.06 -11.57 11.71
N VAL A 14 11.81 -11.30 12.11
CA VAL A 14 11.24 -9.94 12.01
C VAL A 14 12.03 -8.95 12.87
N GLU A 15 12.49 -9.37 14.04
CA GLU A 15 13.33 -8.56 14.91
C GLU A 15 14.65 -8.20 14.24
N GLY A 16 15.29 -9.16 13.58
CA GLY A 16 16.52 -8.93 12.81
C GLY A 16 16.28 -8.00 11.62
N TYR A 17 15.16 -8.18 10.91
CA TYR A 17 14.74 -7.26 9.85
C TYR A 17 14.55 -5.83 10.39
N TYR A 18 13.82 -5.63 11.50
CA TYR A 18 13.63 -4.30 12.08
C TYR A 18 14.93 -3.68 12.59
N ALA A 19 15.85 -4.47 13.15
CA ALA A 19 17.15 -3.97 13.57
C ALA A 19 17.96 -3.43 12.38
N GLU A 20 18.00 -4.15 11.25
CA GLU A 20 18.65 -3.70 10.02
C GLU A 20 18.03 -2.42 9.44
N ARG A 21 16.71 -2.26 9.57
CA ARG A 21 15.99 -1.07 9.11
C ARG A 21 16.10 0.13 10.07
N GLY A 22 16.74 -0.02 11.24
CA GLY A 22 16.78 1.02 12.26
C GLY A 22 15.43 1.26 12.96
N GLY A 23 14.53 0.28 12.92
CA GLY A 23 13.23 0.30 13.58
C GLY A 23 12.14 -0.46 12.82
N PRO A 24 10.96 -0.64 13.45
CA PRO A 24 9.81 -1.27 12.80
C PRO A 24 9.49 -0.61 11.45
N THR A 25 9.42 -1.42 10.40
CA THR A 25 9.25 -0.96 9.01
C THR A 25 8.42 -1.97 8.24
N ALA A 26 7.43 -1.54 7.48
CA ALA A 26 6.63 -2.44 6.64
C ALA A 26 6.03 -1.66 5.47
N TYR A 27 5.83 -2.32 4.35
CA TYR A 27 5.10 -1.74 3.22
C TYR A 27 3.63 -1.60 3.57
N LEU A 28 3.12 -0.36 3.49
CA LEU A 28 1.77 0.03 3.91
C LEU A 28 1.42 -0.39 5.35
N GLY A 29 2.45 -0.60 6.19
CA GLY A 29 2.28 -1.12 7.56
C GLY A 29 1.75 -2.55 7.63
N THR A 30 1.68 -3.27 6.51
CA THR A 30 1.02 -4.58 6.41
C THR A 30 1.94 -5.70 5.95
N CYS A 31 2.79 -5.45 4.95
CA CYS A 31 3.63 -6.49 4.34
C CYS A 31 5.10 -6.25 4.69
N ILE A 32 5.84 -7.31 5.01
CA ILE A 32 7.27 -7.23 5.33
C ILE A 32 8.05 -8.05 4.27
N PRO A 33 9.05 -7.47 3.60
CA PRO A 33 9.85 -8.20 2.62
C PRO A 33 10.62 -9.35 3.30
N GLY A 34 10.73 -10.50 2.62
CA GLY A 34 11.23 -11.73 3.22
C GLY A 34 10.21 -12.54 4.03
N PHE A 35 8.97 -12.05 4.21
CA PHE A 35 7.91 -12.75 4.94
C PHE A 35 6.71 -13.03 4.02
N PRO A 36 6.83 -14.04 3.12
CA PRO A 36 5.78 -14.37 2.17
C PRO A 36 4.49 -14.76 2.89
N ASN A 37 3.34 -14.32 2.37
CA ASN A 37 2.01 -14.64 2.89
C ASN A 37 1.75 -14.25 4.36
N ALA A 38 2.61 -13.40 4.95
CA ALA A 38 2.44 -12.88 6.30
C ALA A 38 1.98 -11.42 6.26
N PHE A 39 1.01 -11.07 7.10
CA PHE A 39 0.41 -9.74 7.14
C PHE A 39 0.30 -9.25 8.57
N THR A 40 0.69 -7.99 8.80
CA THR A 40 0.54 -7.31 10.08
C THR A 40 -0.65 -6.36 10.05
N LEU A 41 -1.55 -6.49 11.02
CA LEU A 41 -2.55 -5.46 11.31
C LEU A 41 -1.99 -4.54 12.39
N LEU A 42 -2.34 -3.26 12.31
CA LEU A 42 -1.80 -2.22 13.19
C LEU A 42 -0.25 -2.24 13.22
N GLY A 43 0.34 -2.44 12.05
CA GLY A 43 1.80 -2.47 11.90
C GLY A 43 2.43 -1.07 11.92
N PRO A 44 3.71 -0.96 11.56
CA PRO A 44 4.43 0.30 11.55
C PRO A 44 3.76 1.35 10.66
N ASN A 45 3.74 2.60 11.10
CA ASN A 45 3.25 3.77 10.35
C ASN A 45 1.79 3.67 9.88
N THR A 46 0.91 2.99 10.62
CA THR A 46 -0.53 2.90 10.31
C THR A 46 -1.40 3.73 11.25
N ALA A 47 -0.97 3.98 12.48
CA ALA A 47 -1.70 4.82 13.40
C ALA A 47 -1.74 6.25 12.85
N THR A 48 -2.84 6.96 13.00
CA THR A 48 -2.96 8.33 12.46
C THR A 48 -2.99 9.38 13.57
N GLY A 49 -3.31 8.99 14.79
CA GLY A 49 -3.48 9.88 15.95
C GLY A 49 -4.74 10.76 15.89
N HIS A 50 -5.46 10.77 14.77
CA HIS A 50 -6.63 11.64 14.54
C HIS A 50 -7.86 10.89 13.99
N ALA A 51 -7.75 9.58 13.75
CA ALA A 51 -8.83 8.77 13.20
C ALA A 51 -8.83 7.36 13.78
N SER A 52 -9.94 6.64 13.55
CA SER A 52 -10.16 5.29 14.10
C SER A 52 -9.11 4.29 13.61
N VAL A 53 -8.55 3.54 14.55
CA VAL A 53 -7.68 2.40 14.26
C VAL A 53 -8.42 1.29 13.51
N ILE A 54 -9.70 1.08 13.82
CA ILE A 54 -10.55 0.09 13.15
C ILE A 54 -10.61 0.36 11.65
N PHE A 55 -10.75 1.64 11.26
CA PHE A 55 -10.76 2.00 9.84
C PHE A 55 -9.44 1.65 9.15
N THR A 56 -8.31 1.90 9.80
CA THR A 56 -7.00 1.53 9.24
C THR A 56 -6.85 0.02 9.12
N GLU A 57 -7.32 -0.75 10.11
CA GLU A 57 -7.29 -2.21 10.08
C GLU A 57 -8.19 -2.79 8.99
N GLU A 58 -9.39 -2.26 8.78
CA GLU A 58 -10.28 -2.67 7.68
C GLU A 58 -9.61 -2.49 6.31
N ALA A 59 -8.89 -1.38 6.11
CA ALA A 59 -8.13 -1.14 4.89
C ALA A 59 -6.99 -2.18 4.73
N GLN A 60 -6.28 -2.50 5.80
CA GLN A 60 -5.23 -3.53 5.80
C GLN A 60 -5.77 -4.93 5.53
N ILE A 61 -6.89 -5.30 6.15
CA ILE A 61 -7.59 -6.57 5.93
C ILE A 61 -8.01 -6.69 4.47
N ASN A 62 -8.57 -5.63 3.88
CA ASN A 62 -8.96 -5.65 2.47
C ASN A 62 -7.75 -5.90 1.54
N LEU A 63 -6.60 -5.27 1.82
CA LEU A 63 -5.36 -5.53 1.08
C LEU A 63 -4.92 -7.00 1.22
N ALA A 64 -4.87 -7.51 2.46
CA ALA A 64 -4.47 -8.88 2.76
C ALA A 64 -5.39 -9.90 2.07
N VAL A 65 -6.71 -9.71 2.12
CA VAL A 65 -7.69 -10.58 1.46
C VAL A 65 -7.52 -10.58 -0.05
N GLN A 66 -7.19 -9.44 -0.68
CA GLN A 66 -6.92 -9.38 -2.12
C GLN A 66 -5.67 -10.17 -2.53
N LEU A 67 -4.64 -10.22 -1.67
CA LEU A 67 -3.42 -11.01 -1.89
C LEU A 67 -3.65 -12.50 -1.59
N LEU A 68 -4.43 -12.83 -0.55
CA LEU A 68 -4.73 -14.21 -0.15
C LEU A 68 -5.71 -14.91 -1.08
N ARG A 69 -6.71 -14.21 -1.60
CA ARG A 69 -7.76 -14.79 -2.46
C ARG A 69 -7.22 -15.67 -3.59
N PRO A 70 -6.30 -15.20 -4.47
CA PRO A 70 -5.73 -16.05 -5.51
C PRO A 70 -4.95 -17.26 -4.97
N ILE A 71 -4.36 -17.17 -3.78
CA ILE A 71 -3.70 -18.32 -3.13
C ILE A 71 -4.74 -19.36 -2.72
N LEU A 72 -5.80 -18.92 -2.03
CA LEU A 72 -6.90 -19.79 -1.58
C LEU A 72 -7.67 -20.43 -2.75
N GLU A 73 -7.73 -19.74 -3.90
CA GLU A 73 -8.33 -20.27 -5.14
C GLU A 73 -7.38 -21.20 -5.92
N GLY A 74 -6.16 -21.46 -5.43
CA GLY A 74 -5.16 -22.30 -6.11
C GLY A 74 -4.59 -21.68 -7.38
N LYS A 75 -4.73 -20.37 -7.57
CA LYS A 75 -4.28 -19.61 -8.75
C LYS A 75 -2.93 -18.92 -8.56
N ALA A 76 -2.42 -18.94 -7.32
CA ALA A 76 -1.09 -18.49 -6.92
C ALA A 76 -0.62 -19.35 -5.73
N LYS A 77 0.69 -19.41 -5.48
CA LYS A 77 1.27 -20.10 -4.31
C LYS A 77 1.68 -19.13 -3.21
N SER A 78 2.18 -17.95 -3.60
CA SER A 78 2.68 -16.98 -2.65
C SER A 78 2.73 -15.57 -3.22
N PHE A 79 2.55 -14.59 -2.35
CA PHE A 79 2.91 -13.19 -2.58
C PHE A 79 3.84 -12.70 -1.46
N GLU A 80 4.90 -12.01 -1.86
CA GLU A 80 5.88 -11.36 -0.97
C GLU A 80 6.11 -9.94 -1.48
N VAL A 81 6.10 -8.93 -0.60
CA VAL A 81 6.44 -7.56 -1.03
C VAL A 81 7.94 -7.44 -1.30
N THR A 82 8.31 -6.66 -2.30
CA THR A 82 9.72 -6.39 -2.62
C THR A 82 10.36 -5.42 -1.61
N ASP A 83 11.67 -5.56 -1.39
CA ASP A 83 12.44 -4.56 -0.65
C ASP A 83 12.39 -3.18 -1.34
N ALA A 84 12.40 -3.14 -2.67
CA ALA A 84 12.36 -1.88 -3.42
C ALA A 84 11.08 -1.08 -3.16
N ALA A 85 9.91 -1.74 -3.19
CA ALA A 85 8.64 -1.09 -2.87
C ALA A 85 8.60 -0.62 -1.40
N THR A 86 9.08 -1.46 -0.49
CA THR A 86 9.15 -1.14 0.94
C THR A 86 10.06 0.07 1.20
N ASN A 87 11.24 0.11 0.60
CA ASN A 87 12.19 1.23 0.72
C ASN A 87 11.60 2.53 0.19
N LYS A 88 11.02 2.49 -1.02
CA LYS A 88 10.40 3.67 -1.63
C LYS A 88 9.29 4.24 -0.76
N TYR A 89 8.46 3.37 -0.18
CA TYR A 89 7.39 3.76 0.72
C TYR A 89 7.93 4.34 2.03
N ASP A 90 8.92 3.69 2.63
CA ASP A 90 9.54 4.15 3.87
C ASP A 90 10.23 5.51 3.72
N GLU A 91 11.03 5.69 2.67
CA GLU A 91 11.65 6.98 2.39
C GLU A 91 10.62 8.08 2.23
N TRP A 92 9.50 7.80 1.56
CA TRP A 92 8.41 8.75 1.43
C TRP A 92 7.75 9.06 2.78
N LEU A 93 7.53 8.06 3.64
CA LEU A 93 7.01 8.25 5.00
C LEU A 93 7.93 9.14 5.82
N GLN A 94 9.21 8.78 5.92
CA GLN A 94 10.17 9.49 6.76
C GLN A 94 10.39 10.93 6.25
N ARG A 95 10.46 11.16 4.94
CA ARG A 95 10.51 12.52 4.38
C ARG A 95 9.30 13.37 4.81
N ARG A 96 8.10 12.81 4.81
CA ARG A 96 6.88 13.53 5.22
C ARG A 96 6.76 13.71 6.73
N LEU A 97 7.30 12.79 7.51
CA LEU A 97 7.25 12.83 8.98
C LEU A 97 8.35 13.73 9.57
N ALA A 98 9.45 13.97 8.85
CA ALA A 98 10.60 14.76 9.32
C ALA A 98 10.27 16.22 9.68
N SER A 99 9.16 16.77 9.18
CA SER A 99 8.68 18.12 9.49
C SER A 99 7.35 18.12 10.27
N SER A 100 6.96 16.99 10.87
CA SER A 100 5.69 16.85 11.59
C SER A 100 5.88 17.06 13.08
N VAL A 101 4.79 17.38 13.80
CA VAL A 101 4.80 17.54 15.26
C VAL A 101 5.29 16.28 16.01
N TRP A 102 5.28 15.12 15.37
CA TRP A 102 5.72 13.86 15.96
C TRP A 102 7.23 13.79 16.18
N THR A 103 8.02 14.68 15.55
CA THR A 103 9.47 14.79 15.81
C THR A 103 9.79 15.56 17.08
N GLU A 104 8.89 16.43 17.54
CA GLU A 104 9.16 17.40 18.61
C GLU A 104 8.93 16.82 20.03
N CYS A 105 8.19 15.71 20.15
CA CYS A 105 7.86 15.10 21.45
C CYS A 105 8.45 13.69 21.58
N HIS A 106 9.25 13.46 22.63
CA HIS A 106 9.64 12.11 23.06
C HIS A 106 8.39 11.27 23.37
N SER A 107 8.14 10.26 22.55
CA SER A 107 6.91 9.48 22.59
C SER A 107 7.15 8.07 22.07
N TYR A 108 6.22 7.17 22.38
CA TYR A 108 6.22 5.79 21.85
C TYR A 108 6.11 5.71 20.31
N TYR A 109 5.86 6.84 19.64
CA TYR A 109 5.82 6.92 18.18
C TYR A 109 7.20 6.96 17.53
N GLN A 110 8.24 7.26 18.30
CA GLN A 110 9.62 7.35 17.85
C GLN A 110 10.35 6.02 18.11
N SER A 111 11.22 5.63 17.18
CA SER A 111 12.23 4.61 17.46
C SER A 111 13.48 5.29 18.00
N HIS A 112 13.82 4.99 19.25
CA HIS A 112 15.05 5.46 19.90
C HIS A 112 16.23 4.50 19.67
N ASN A 113 16.11 3.51 18.78
CA ASN A 113 17.16 2.51 18.55
C ASN A 113 18.37 3.05 17.78
N ASN A 114 18.36 4.31 17.35
CA ASN A 114 19.54 5.03 16.83
C ASN A 114 20.49 5.48 17.96
N CYS A 115 20.69 4.64 18.97
CA CYS A 115 21.63 4.86 20.07
C CYS A 115 23.09 4.52 19.68
N ASP A 116 23.44 4.44 18.40
CA ASP A 116 24.83 4.61 17.99
C ASP A 116 25.12 6.10 17.79
N LYS A 117 25.33 6.78 18.93
CA LYS A 117 25.68 8.21 19.00
C LYS A 117 27.10 8.49 18.48
N SER A 118 27.83 7.49 17.96
CA SER A 118 29.25 7.63 17.61
C SER A 118 29.53 8.10 16.18
N SER A 119 28.53 8.12 15.29
CA SER A 119 28.77 8.22 13.83
C SER A 119 28.03 9.36 13.11
N LYS A 120 27.09 10.07 13.76
CA LYS A 120 26.36 11.17 13.10
C LYS A 120 26.33 12.43 13.95
N SER A 121 26.60 13.56 13.31
CA SER A 121 26.56 14.87 13.96
C SER A 121 25.20 15.11 14.62
N GLU A 122 25.23 15.72 15.80
CA GLU A 122 24.05 16.03 16.65
C GLU A 122 22.97 16.86 15.94
N LEU A 123 23.29 17.45 14.79
CA LEU A 123 22.41 18.32 14.01
C LEU A 123 21.56 17.56 12.95
N GLU A 124 21.88 16.30 12.64
CA GLU A 124 21.28 15.58 11.49
C GLU A 124 20.35 14.41 11.83
N ALA A 125 20.35 13.89 13.07
CA ALA A 125 19.62 12.65 13.38
C ALA A 125 18.25 12.91 14.03
N LYS A 126 17.28 13.45 13.27
CA LYS A 126 15.88 13.47 13.71
C LYS A 126 15.38 12.04 14.01
N PRO A 127 14.58 11.83 15.08
CA PRO A 127 14.12 10.51 15.46
C PRO A 127 13.21 9.90 14.38
N ARG A 128 13.40 8.61 14.10
CA ARG A 128 12.61 7.87 13.11
C ARG A 128 11.20 7.66 13.67
N ILE A 129 10.18 8.11 12.95
CA ILE A 129 8.79 7.93 13.35
C ILE A 129 8.31 6.58 12.79
N VAL A 130 7.95 5.65 13.66
CA VAL A 130 7.65 4.26 13.29
C VAL A 130 6.20 3.85 13.49
N ALA A 131 5.40 4.69 14.14
CA ALA A 131 4.01 4.37 14.46
C ALA A 131 3.02 5.13 13.59
N THR A 132 3.33 6.38 13.22
CA THR A 132 2.33 7.30 12.67
C THR A 132 2.37 7.41 11.15
N PHE A 133 1.19 7.50 10.54
CA PHE A 133 0.97 7.80 9.14
C PHE A 133 0.82 9.33 8.91
N PRO A 134 1.55 9.96 7.98
CA PRO A 134 1.57 11.41 7.81
C PRO A 134 0.43 12.00 6.94
N GLY A 135 -0.63 11.25 6.66
CA GLY A 135 -1.69 11.66 5.73
C GLY A 135 -3.11 11.47 6.26
N PRO A 136 -4.12 11.99 5.54
CA PRO A 136 -5.51 11.73 5.88
C PRO A 136 -5.84 10.25 5.67
N VAL A 137 -6.76 9.71 6.47
CA VAL A 137 -7.17 8.30 6.38
C VAL A 137 -7.80 7.93 5.04
N SER A 138 -8.43 8.87 4.34
CA SER A 138 -8.91 8.65 2.97
C SER A 138 -7.77 8.33 2.00
N TYR A 139 -6.60 8.96 2.18
CA TYR A 139 -5.42 8.68 1.39
C TYR A 139 -4.78 7.34 1.78
N PHE A 140 -4.77 7.01 3.09
CA PHE A 140 -4.36 5.68 3.54
C PHE A 140 -5.22 4.58 2.89
N TRP A 141 -6.54 4.71 2.98
CA TRP A 141 -7.48 3.81 2.31
C TRP A 141 -7.22 3.72 0.80
N TRP A 142 -6.99 4.85 0.12
CA TRP A 142 -6.74 4.85 -1.32
C TRP A 142 -5.51 4.03 -1.70
N MET A 143 -4.42 4.14 -0.94
CA MET A 143 -3.20 3.36 -1.17
C MET A 143 -3.42 1.86 -0.95
N LEU A 144 -4.19 1.48 0.08
CA LEU A 144 -4.47 0.07 0.38
C LEU A 144 -5.64 -0.51 -0.43
N ARG A 145 -6.39 0.32 -1.15
CA ARG A 145 -7.62 -0.07 -1.85
C ARG A 145 -7.40 -1.23 -2.83
N LYS A 146 -6.26 -1.27 -3.50
CA LYS A 146 -5.88 -2.35 -4.43
C LYS A 146 -4.38 -2.61 -4.38
N PRO A 147 -3.94 -3.88 -4.41
CA PRO A 147 -2.51 -4.19 -4.53
C PRO A 147 -1.92 -3.58 -5.80
N VAL A 148 -0.78 -2.92 -5.65
CA VAL A 148 0.10 -2.60 -6.78
C VAL A 148 0.88 -3.87 -7.11
N TRP A 149 0.37 -4.68 -8.03
CA TRP A 149 0.93 -6.01 -8.29
C TRP A 149 2.42 -6.04 -8.67
N GLY A 150 2.97 -4.94 -9.20
CA GLY A 150 4.40 -4.80 -9.48
C GLY A 150 5.29 -4.68 -8.25
N ASP A 151 4.70 -4.38 -7.08
CA ASP A 151 5.42 -4.27 -5.81
C ASP A 151 5.63 -5.63 -5.14
N TYR A 152 5.02 -6.69 -5.69
CA TYR A 152 5.02 -8.05 -5.11
C TYR A 152 5.73 -9.06 -6.02
N ILE A 153 6.56 -9.89 -5.41
CA ILE A 153 7.04 -11.15 -5.96
C ILE A 153 5.91 -12.16 -5.83
N ALA A 154 5.47 -12.72 -6.94
CA ALA A 154 4.38 -13.70 -6.98
C ALA A 154 4.92 -15.05 -7.46
N VAL A 155 4.60 -16.12 -6.73
CA VAL A 155 5.02 -17.48 -7.08
C VAL A 155 3.83 -18.25 -7.65
N GLY A 156 3.96 -18.79 -8.87
CA GLY A 156 2.91 -19.61 -9.50
C GLY A 156 1.63 -18.84 -9.85
N ALA A 157 1.73 -17.52 -10.03
CA ALA A 157 0.59 -16.63 -10.28
C ALA A 157 0.42 -16.26 -11.76
N GLU A 158 1.14 -16.90 -12.67
CA GLU A 158 1.12 -16.62 -14.11
C GLU A 158 -0.28 -16.80 -14.70
N PRO A 159 -1.03 -17.89 -14.40
CA PRO A 159 -2.40 -18.05 -14.88
C PRO A 159 -3.35 -16.99 -14.30
N TRP A 160 -3.15 -16.63 -13.02
CA TRP A 160 -3.91 -15.56 -12.36
C TRP A 160 -3.72 -14.22 -13.07
N PHE A 161 -2.48 -13.80 -13.29
CA PHE A 161 -2.22 -12.54 -14.00
C PHE A 161 -2.70 -12.56 -15.45
N ALA A 162 -2.62 -13.70 -16.14
CA ALA A 162 -3.18 -13.85 -17.48
C ALA A 162 -4.71 -13.62 -17.47
N SER A 163 -5.42 -14.22 -16.51
CA SER A 163 -6.86 -14.03 -16.33
C SER A 163 -7.23 -12.56 -16.06
N MET A 164 -6.43 -11.88 -15.24
CA MET A 164 -6.65 -10.50 -14.84
C MET A 164 -6.43 -9.52 -16.01
N ARG A 165 -5.38 -9.76 -16.83
CA ARG A 165 -5.12 -9.02 -18.08
C ARG A 165 -6.27 -9.19 -19.08
N SER A 166 -6.76 -10.43 -19.25
CA SER A 166 -7.90 -10.71 -20.13
C SER A 166 -9.17 -9.99 -19.68
N ALA A 167 -9.49 -10.04 -18.38
CA ALA A 167 -10.63 -9.32 -17.81
C ALA A 167 -10.51 -7.79 -17.99
N ARG A 168 -9.32 -7.23 -17.75
CA ARG A 168 -9.06 -5.80 -17.95
C ARG A 168 -9.23 -5.38 -19.41
N ARG A 169 -8.74 -6.19 -20.36
CA ARG A 169 -8.92 -5.95 -21.80
C ARG A 169 -10.40 -6.00 -22.19
N LYS A 170 -11.15 -7.00 -21.73
CA LYS A 170 -12.61 -7.10 -21.97
C LYS A 170 -13.36 -5.90 -21.43
N ASN A 171 -13.03 -5.45 -20.20
CA ASN A 171 -13.65 -4.28 -19.60
C ASN A 171 -13.31 -2.99 -20.37
N ALA A 172 -12.05 -2.83 -20.81
CA ALA A 172 -11.66 -1.70 -21.64
C ALA A 172 -12.46 -1.66 -22.96
N VAL A 173 -12.59 -2.79 -23.66
CA VAL A 173 -13.40 -2.89 -24.88
C VAL A 173 -14.87 -2.52 -24.60
N LYS A 174 -15.46 -3.04 -23.51
CA LYS A 174 -16.84 -2.69 -23.12
C LYS A 174 -17.02 -1.20 -22.87
N LEU A 175 -16.08 -0.56 -22.16
CA LEU A 175 -16.12 0.88 -21.91
C LEU A 175 -15.97 1.68 -23.20
N SER A 176 -15.08 1.28 -24.11
CA SER A 176 -14.91 1.93 -25.41
C SER A 176 -16.18 1.85 -26.27
N VAL A 177 -16.83 0.67 -26.33
CA VAL A 177 -18.09 0.50 -27.05
C VAL A 177 -19.19 1.35 -26.43
N PHE A 178 -19.31 1.34 -25.09
CA PHE A 178 -20.31 2.16 -24.39
C PHE A 178 -20.08 3.66 -24.63
N GLY A 179 -18.83 4.13 -24.56
CA GLY A 179 -18.48 5.51 -24.86
C GLY A 179 -18.80 5.90 -26.30
N ALA A 180 -18.55 5.01 -27.28
CA ALA A 180 -18.90 5.25 -28.68
C ALA A 180 -20.42 5.34 -28.88
N LEU A 181 -21.20 4.44 -28.27
CA LEU A 181 -22.67 4.47 -28.32
C LEU A 181 -23.25 5.74 -27.69
N LEU A 182 -22.70 6.16 -26.54
CA LEU A 182 -23.11 7.40 -25.89
C LEU A 182 -22.79 8.61 -26.77
N GLY A 183 -21.60 8.63 -27.40
CA GLY A 183 -21.21 9.67 -28.35
C GLY A 183 -22.14 9.76 -29.57
N VAL A 184 -22.52 8.62 -30.15
CA VAL A 184 -23.50 8.58 -31.25
C VAL A 184 -24.87 9.09 -30.79
N ALA A 185 -25.36 8.68 -29.62
CA ALA A 185 -26.64 9.12 -29.09
C ALA A 185 -26.69 10.64 -28.84
N VAL A 186 -25.62 11.20 -28.28
CA VAL A 186 -25.48 12.66 -28.10
C VAL A 186 -25.43 13.37 -29.46
N GLY A 187 -24.64 12.85 -30.41
CA GLY A 187 -24.53 13.42 -31.76
C GLY A 187 -25.88 13.44 -32.51
N VAL A 188 -26.63 12.34 -32.48
CA VAL A 188 -27.98 12.28 -33.07
C VAL A 188 -28.94 13.26 -32.39
N SER A 189 -28.85 13.41 -31.07
CA SER A 189 -29.72 14.33 -30.32
C SER A 189 -29.43 15.80 -30.65
N LEU A 190 -28.17 16.16 -30.86
CA LEU A 190 -27.75 17.50 -31.27
C LEU A 190 -28.18 17.80 -32.70
N LEU A 191 -27.97 16.88 -33.64
CA LEU A 191 -28.43 17.05 -35.03
C LEU A 191 -29.94 17.25 -35.12
N ARG A 192 -30.71 16.51 -34.31
CA ARG A 192 -32.16 16.65 -34.23
C ARG A 192 -32.61 17.98 -33.63
N ALA A 193 -31.83 18.54 -32.71
CA ALA A 193 -32.09 19.87 -32.14
C ALA A 193 -31.82 20.99 -33.15
N ASP A 194 -30.76 20.87 -33.97
CA ASP A 194 -30.44 21.82 -35.04
C ASP A 194 -31.51 21.82 -36.15
N GLU A 195 -32.00 20.65 -36.58
CA GLU A 195 -33.10 20.55 -37.56
C GLU A 195 -34.39 21.23 -37.08
N LEU A 196 -34.72 21.10 -35.79
CA LEU A 196 -35.89 21.76 -35.19
C LEU A 196 -35.71 23.29 -35.08
N SER A 197 -34.47 23.76 -34.92
CA SER A 197 -34.16 25.20 -34.90
C SER A 197 -34.16 25.82 -36.29
N ALA A 198 -33.83 25.06 -37.35
CA ALA A 198 -33.80 25.54 -38.73
C ALA A 198 -35.18 25.57 -39.42
N SER A 199 -36.20 24.95 -38.81
CA SER A 199 -37.58 24.89 -39.33
C SER A 199 -38.49 26.03 -38.82
N LYS A 200 -37.95 27.00 -38.08
CA LYS A 200 -38.65 28.22 -37.62
C LYS A 200 -38.13 29.44 -38.36
#